data_AF-A0A2T0HIY7-F1
#
_entry.id   AF-A0A2T0HIY7-F1
#
_cell.length_a   1.000
_cell.length_b   1.000
_cell.length_c   1.000
_cell.angle_alpha   90.00
_cell.angle_beta   90.00
_cell.angle_gamma   90.00
#
_symmetry.space_group_name_H-M   'P 1'
#
loop_
_entity.id
_entity.type
_entity.pdbx_description
1 polymer ?
#
loop_
_entity_poly.entity_id
_entity_poly.type
_entity_poly.pdbx_seq_one_letter_code
_entity_poly.pdbx_strand_id
1 'polypeptide(L)'
;MKLRLFKTRRFAEAANKAWICDSELREAFGEMLRGQADNLGGGVWKKRLNQNRHRSIILAKGRHYWVYQLLFAKKDQGNITQSELVWFRSLAKT
;
A
#
# COMPACT_ATOMS: atom_id res chain seq x y z
N MET A 1 -11.22 -10.95 -15.33
CA MET A 1 -10.01 -10.11 -15.48
C MET A 1 -9.07 -10.38 -14.31
N LYS A 2 -7.75 -10.45 -14.55
CA LYS A 2 -6.74 -10.82 -13.53
C LYS A 2 -6.12 -9.56 -12.93
N LEU A 3 -6.18 -9.42 -11.61
CA LEU A 3 -5.47 -8.35 -10.89
C LEU A 3 -3.97 -8.64 -10.86
N ARG A 4 -3.15 -7.61 -11.06
CA ARG A 4 -1.69 -7.70 -11.03
C ARG A 4 -1.15 -6.82 -9.92
N LEU A 5 -0.40 -7.43 -9.00
CA LEU A 5 0.18 -6.77 -7.84
C LEU A 5 1.68 -6.56 -8.05
N PHE A 6 2.13 -5.34 -7.81
CA PHE A 6 3.52 -4.91 -7.94
C PHE A 6 3.98 -4.21 -6.67
N LYS A 7 5.29 -4.09 -6.52
CA LYS A 7 5.93 -3.28 -5.49
C LYS A 7 7.01 -2.43 -6.12
N THR A 8 7.12 -1.17 -5.70
CA THR A 8 8.24 -0.32 -6.11
C THR A 8 9.54 -0.78 -5.44
N ARG A 9 10.69 -0.42 -6.00
CA ARG A 9 12.00 -0.75 -5.41
C ARG A 9 12.12 -0.28 -3.96
N ARG A 10 11.79 0.99 -3.68
CA ARG A 10 11.85 1.57 -2.33
C ARG A 10 10.92 0.85 -1.36
N PHE A 11 9.72 0.47 -1.81
CA PHE A 11 8.82 -0.34 -0.99
C PHE A 11 9.43 -1.71 -0.67
N ALA A 12 9.99 -2.39 -1.67
CA ALA A 12 10.60 -3.71 -1.49
C ALA A 12 11.77 -3.66 -0.48
N GLU A 13 12.61 -2.63 -0.55
CA GLU A 13 13.70 -2.41 0.39
C GLU A 13 13.18 -2.17 1.82
N ALA A 14 12.15 -1.35 1.98
CA ALA A 14 11.53 -1.10 3.28
C ALA A 14 10.85 -2.36 3.85
N ALA A 15 10.15 -3.12 3.02
CA ALA A 15 9.51 -4.37 3.42
C ALA A 15 10.54 -5.41 3.87
N ASN A 16 11.65 -5.53 3.14
CA ASN A 16 12.76 -6.42 3.51
C ASN A 16 13.36 -6.04 4.87
N LYS A 17 13.66 -4.74 5.10
CA LYS A 17 14.14 -4.25 6.40
C LYS A 17 13.15 -4.50 7.55
N ALA A 18 11.85 -4.54 7.25
CA ALA A 18 10.79 -4.82 8.19
C ALA A 18 10.47 -6.32 8.32
N TRP A 19 11.22 -7.20 7.65
CA TRP A 19 11.01 -8.65 7.59
C TRP A 19 9.61 -9.05 7.10
N ILE A 20 9.02 -8.26 6.20
CA ILE A 20 7.70 -8.55 5.61
C ILE A 20 7.91 -9.30 4.30
N CYS A 21 7.50 -10.57 4.27
CA CYS A 21 7.68 -11.45 3.12
C CYS A 21 6.62 -11.23 2.03
N ASP A 22 6.88 -11.72 0.82
CA ASP A 22 5.92 -11.61 -0.30
C ASP A 22 4.63 -12.40 -0.07
N SER A 23 4.65 -13.47 0.72
CA SER A 23 3.46 -14.20 1.15
C SER A 23 2.53 -13.31 1.97
N GLU A 24 3.05 -12.60 2.96
CA GLU A 24 2.30 -11.68 3.80
C GLU A 24 1.72 -10.51 2.98
N LEU A 25 2.48 -9.98 2.02
CA LEU A 25 1.98 -8.93 1.13
C LEU A 25 0.82 -9.44 0.26
N ARG A 26 0.91 -10.66 -0.27
CA ARG A 26 -0.20 -11.26 -1.04
C ARG A 26 -1.44 -11.50 -0.18
N GLU A 27 -1.26 -11.99 1.04
CA GLU A 27 -2.36 -12.19 1.98
C GLU A 27 -3.03 -10.85 2.34
N ALA A 28 -2.23 -9.85 2.69
CA ALA A 28 -2.72 -8.52 3.01
C ALA A 28 -3.44 -7.85 1.82
N PHE A 29 -3.00 -8.12 0.60
CA PHE A 29 -3.71 -7.70 -0.61
C PHE A 29 -5.07 -8.41 -0.75
N GLY A 30 -5.15 -9.71 -0.49
CA GLY A 30 -6.41 -10.45 -0.47
C GLY A 30 -7.39 -9.94 0.59
N GLU A 31 -6.90 -9.59 1.78
CA GLU A 31 -7.69 -8.92 2.81
C GLU A 31 -8.17 -7.54 2.37
N MET A 32 -7.31 -6.75 1.72
CA MET A 32 -7.71 -5.44 1.18
C MET A 32 -8.84 -5.57 0.17
N LEU A 33 -8.80 -6.57 -0.73
CA LEU A 33 -9.88 -6.83 -1.67
C LEU A 33 -11.20 -7.24 -0.99
N ARG A 34 -11.13 -7.79 0.23
CA ARG A 34 -12.30 -8.08 1.08
C ARG A 34 -12.76 -6.86 1.92
N GLY A 35 -12.22 -5.68 1.66
CA GLY A 35 -12.59 -4.44 2.34
C GLY A 35 -11.83 -4.19 3.65
N GLN A 36 -10.81 -4.98 3.98
CA GLN A 36 -10.04 -4.82 5.22
C GLN A 36 -8.87 -3.84 5.06
N ALA A 37 -9.16 -2.66 4.52
CA ALA A 37 -8.22 -1.57 4.34
C ALA A 37 -8.94 -0.24 4.31
N ASP A 38 -8.24 0.83 4.67
CA ASP A 38 -8.80 2.18 4.62
C ASP A 38 -8.72 2.70 3.18
N ASN A 39 -9.87 2.96 2.54
CA ASN A 39 -9.91 3.63 1.25
C ASN A 39 -9.71 5.14 1.45
N LEU A 40 -8.59 5.68 0.98
CA LEU A 40 -8.27 7.10 1.09
C LEU A 40 -8.77 7.90 -0.14
N GLY A 41 -9.49 7.28 -1.07
CA GLY A 41 -10.07 7.90 -2.25
C GLY A 41 -9.06 8.15 -3.38
N GLY A 42 -9.57 8.31 -4.61
CA GLY A 42 -8.75 8.57 -5.79
C GLY A 42 -7.78 7.44 -6.15
N GLY A 43 -8.16 6.18 -5.87
CA GLY A 43 -7.32 5.00 -6.12
C GLY A 43 -6.23 4.76 -5.06
N VAL A 44 -6.24 5.49 -3.94
CA VAL A 44 -5.25 5.33 -2.86
C VAL A 44 -5.84 4.54 -1.71
N TRP A 45 -5.13 3.51 -1.27
CA TRP A 45 -5.51 2.62 -0.19
C TRP A 45 -4.44 2.57 0.88
N LYS A 46 -4.86 2.44 2.14
CA LYS A 46 -3.95 2.28 3.28
C LYS A 46 -4.22 0.94 3.97
N LYS A 47 -3.19 0.09 4.03
CA LYS A 47 -3.24 -1.23 4.66
C LYS A 47 -2.30 -1.29 5.86
N ARG A 48 -2.77 -1.89 6.95
CA ARG A 48 -1.94 -2.20 8.13
C ARG A 48 -1.29 -3.56 7.91
N LEU A 49 0.02 -3.64 8.18
CA LEU A 49 0.84 -4.83 7.98
C LEU A 49 1.63 -5.15 9.24
N ASN A 50 2.20 -6.37 9.29
CA ASN A 50 3.13 -6.83 10.31
C ASN A 50 2.59 -6.54 11.72
N GLN A 51 1.47 -7.18 12.08
CA GLN A 51 0.80 -7.01 13.38
C GLN A 51 0.48 -5.55 13.72
N ASN A 52 0.04 -4.76 12.73
CA ASN A 52 -0.24 -3.32 12.89
C ASN A 52 0.98 -2.47 13.33
N ARG A 53 2.19 -2.97 13.09
CA ARG A 53 3.45 -2.21 13.30
C ARG A 53 3.80 -1.34 12.10
N HIS A 54 3.29 -1.66 10.92
CA HIS A 54 3.59 -0.93 9.68
C HIS A 54 2.31 -0.54 8.94
N ARG A 55 2.40 0.56 8.19
CA ARG A 55 1.35 1.07 7.32
C ARG A 55 1.88 1.15 5.91
N SER A 56 1.10 0.62 4.98
CA SER A 56 1.42 0.61 3.57
C SER A 56 0.41 1.44 2.79
N ILE A 57 0.91 2.19 1.80
CA ILE A 57 0.10 2.84 0.76
C ILE A 57 0.14 1.99 -0.50
N ILE A 58 -1.04 1.66 -1.01
CA ILE A 58 -1.25 0.90 -2.24
C ILE A 58 -2.03 1.77 -3.21
N LEU A 59 -1.57 1.81 -4.46
CA LEU A 59 -2.22 2.54 -5.55
C LEU A 59 -2.95 1.56 -6.47
N ALA A 60 -4.24 1.80 -6.67
CA ALA A 60 -5.05 1.19 -7.71
C ALA A 60 -4.86 2.02 -9.00
N LYS A 61 -4.00 1.54 -9.88
CA LYS A 61 -3.67 2.18 -11.16
C LYS A 61 -4.50 1.56 -12.28
N GLY A 62 -5.39 2.37 -12.86
CA GLY A 62 -6.38 1.88 -13.82
C GLY A 62 -7.28 0.79 -13.23
N ARG A 63 -7.67 -0.20 -14.05
CA ARG A 63 -8.61 -1.25 -13.64
C ARG A 63 -7.96 -2.53 -13.07
N HIS A 64 -6.66 -2.74 -13.28
CA HIS A 64 -6.03 -4.06 -13.02
C HIS A 64 -4.69 -4.00 -12.28
N TYR A 65 -4.03 -2.85 -12.23
CA TYR A 65 -2.70 -2.73 -11.66
C TYR A 65 -2.79 -2.21 -10.22
N TRP A 66 -2.13 -2.91 -9.31
CA TRP A 66 -2.04 -2.53 -7.91
C TRP A 66 -0.58 -2.42 -7.53
N VAL A 67 -0.18 -1.30 -6.94
CA VAL A 67 1.23 -1.01 -6.66
C VAL A 67 1.42 -0.63 -5.22
N TYR A 68 2.20 -1.43 -4.49
CA TYR A 68 2.75 -1.05 -3.20
C TYR A 68 3.76 0.10 -3.38
N GLN A 69 3.38 1.28 -2.90
CA GLN A 69 4.10 2.52 -3.15
C GLN A 69 4.96 2.95 -1.97
N LEU A 70 4.42 2.88 -0.75
CA LEU A 70 5.09 3.36 0.47
C LEU A 70 4.84 2.39 1.63
N LEU A 71 5.85 2.21 2.48
CA LEU A 71 5.78 1.51 3.76
C LEU A 71 6.42 2.38 4.84
N PHE A 72 5.75 2.58 5.97
CA PHE A 72 6.29 3.32 7.11
C PHE A 72 5.89 2.65 8.44
N ALA A 73 6.74 2.76 9.45
CA ALA A 73 6.46 2.17 10.76
C ALA A 73 5.46 3.04 11.53
N LYS A 74 4.66 2.39 12.39
CA LYS A 74 3.62 3.07 13.16
C LYS A 74 4.17 4.13 14.11
N LYS A 75 5.36 3.87 14.64
CA LYS A 75 6.10 4.76 15.55
C LYS A 75 6.59 6.03 14.86
N ASP A 76 6.87 5.96 13.56
CA ASP A 76 7.42 7.08 12.80
C ASP A 76 6.30 8.00 12.33
N GLN A 77 5.18 7.42 11.87
CA GLN A 77 4.06 8.20 11.34
C GLN A 77 2.71 7.46 11.46
N GLY A 78 1.69 8.18 11.94
CA GLY A 78 0.32 7.69 12.13
C GLY A 78 -0.49 7.55 10.84
N ASN A 79 -0.39 8.56 9.98
CA ASN A 79 -1.10 8.70 8.71
C ASN A 79 -0.25 9.54 7.75
N ILE A 80 -0.48 9.39 6.45
CA ILE A 80 0.08 10.31 5.45
C ILE A 80 -0.54 11.70 5.57
N THR A 81 0.23 12.72 5.26
CA THR A 81 -0.22 14.13 5.22
C THR A 81 -1.17 14.37 4.04
N GLN A 82 -1.88 15.50 4.08
CA GLN A 82 -2.80 15.87 2.99
C GLN A 82 -2.07 16.10 1.66
N SER A 83 -0.89 16.72 1.70
CA SER A 83 -0.05 16.95 0.51
C SER A 83 0.44 15.64 -0.10
N GLU A 84 0.91 14.70 0.73
CA GLU A 84 1.28 13.35 0.28
C GLU A 84 0.08 12.62 -0.35
N LEU A 85 -1.10 12.72 0.26
CA LEU A 85 -2.31 12.09 -0.27
C LEU A 85 -2.70 12.66 -1.65
N VAL A 86 -2.63 13.98 -1.84
CA VAL A 86 -2.88 14.60 -3.15
C VAL A 86 -1.86 14.08 -4.19
N TRP A 87 -0.59 14.00 -3.82
CA TRP A 87 0.45 13.47 -4.69
C TRP A 87 0.21 12.00 -5.07
N PHE A 88 -0.14 11.15 -4.10
CA PHE A 88 -0.47 9.74 -4.37
C PHE A 88 -1.68 9.57 -5.28
N ARG A 89 -2.73 10.39 -5.08
CA ARG A 89 -3.91 10.39 -5.95
C ARG A 89 -3.56 10.79 -7.38
N SER A 90 -2.67 11.77 -7.55
CA SER A 90 -2.15 12.13 -8.88
C SER A 90 -1.42 10.96 -9.52
N LEU A 91 -0.56 10.28 -8.75
CA LEU A 91 0.21 9.13 -9.22
C LEU A 91 -0.64 7.90 -9.57
N ALA A 92 -1.82 7.76 -8.93
CA ALA A 92 -2.77 6.67 -9.21
C ALA A 92 -3.57 6.87 -10.50
N LYS A 93 -3.75 8.12 -10.95
CA LYS A 93 -4.47 8.45 -12.19
C LYS A 93 -3.69 8.13 -13.47
N THR A 94 -2.37 8.13 -13.39
CA THR A 94 -1.46 7.86 -14.52
C THR A 94 -1.37 6.36 -14.81
#